data_AF-A0A1Q9P9N2-F1
#
_entry.id   AF-A0A1Q9P9N2-F1
#
_cell.length_a   1.000
_cell.length_b   1.000
_cell.length_c   1.000
_cell.angle_alpha   90.00
_cell.angle_beta   90.00
_cell.angle_gamma   90.00
#
_symmetry.space_group_name_H-M   'P 1'
#
loop_
_entity.id
_entity.type
_entity.pdbx_description
1 polymer ?
#
loop_
_entity_poly.entity_id
_entity_poly.type
_entity_poly.pdbx_seq_one_letter_code
_entity_poly.pdbx_strand_id
1 'polypeptide(L)'
;MSSRSKLLIETWIIASLLAFINAIVALTIHISTATAFDFFTAANFMIPEFGIILILGSCLMGRQPLDDEKRFDADGNPTRSWRYAILGKKMLLTSVFLLAFSGLFYFLGLAFPP
;
A
#
# COMPACT_ATOMS: atom_id res chain seq x y z
N MET A 1 18.62 -9.56 10.39
CA MET A 1 17.78 -8.44 9.90
C MET A 1 16.83 -8.01 11.02
N SER A 2 16.72 -6.71 11.34
CA SER A 2 15.85 -6.22 12.43
C SER A 2 14.36 -6.42 12.09
N SER A 3 13.52 -6.66 13.10
CA SER A 3 12.06 -6.79 12.95
C SER A 3 11.44 -5.61 12.18
N ARG A 4 11.97 -4.40 12.40
CA ARG A 4 11.52 -3.18 11.68
C ARG A 4 11.91 -3.19 10.20
N SER A 5 13.15 -3.56 9.88
CA SER A 5 13.59 -3.63 8.47
C SER A 5 12.80 -4.67 7.68
N LYS A 6 12.44 -5.79 8.28
CA LYS A 6 11.59 -6.81 7.64
C LYS A 6 10.20 -6.27 7.32
N LEU A 7 9.58 -5.57 8.27
CA LEU A 7 8.28 -4.94 8.06
C LEU A 7 8.30 -3.92 6.91
N LEU A 8 9.32 -3.06 6.87
CA LEU A 8 9.47 -2.05 5.82
C LEU A 8 9.67 -2.68 4.44
N ILE A 9 10.53 -3.69 4.35
CA ILE A 9 10.78 -4.39 3.09
C ILE A 9 9.52 -5.11 2.59
N GLU A 10 8.82 -5.85 3.45
CA GLU A 10 7.58 -6.54 3.07
C GLU A 10 6.52 -5.57 2.56
N THR A 11 6.32 -4.45 3.25
CA THR A 11 5.30 -3.46 2.91
C THR A 11 5.66 -2.67 1.65
N TRP A 12 6.94 -2.37 1.45
CA TRP A 12 7.46 -1.79 0.22
C TRP A 12 7.29 -2.73 -0.98
N ILE A 13 7.62 -4.02 -0.84
CA ILE A 13 7.43 -5.02 -1.92
C ILE A 13 5.97 -5.05 -2.37
N ILE A 14 5.02 -5.08 -1.42
CA ILE A 14 3.59 -5.09 -1.74
C ILE A 14 3.19 -3.81 -2.50
N ALA A 15 3.63 -2.64 -2.03
CA ALA A 15 3.33 -1.37 -2.70
C ALA A 15 3.95 -1.29 -4.11
N SER A 16 5.19 -1.75 -4.27
CA SER A 16 5.88 -1.82 -5.56
C SER A 16 5.16 -2.73 -6.54
N LEU A 17 4.64 -3.87 -6.07
CA LEU A 17 3.86 -4.79 -6.90
C LEU A 17 2.56 -4.14 -7.39
N LEU A 18 1.84 -3.43 -6.51
CA LEU A 18 0.64 -2.68 -6.90
C LEU A 18 0.96 -1.57 -7.92
N ALA A 19 2.02 -0.79 -7.68
CA ALA A 19 2.46 0.24 -8.62
C ALA A 19 2.85 -0.35 -9.98
N PHE A 20 3.51 -1.51 -9.99
CA PHE A 20 3.86 -2.23 -11.20
C PHE A 20 2.64 -2.73 -11.98
N ILE A 21 1.63 -3.28 -11.28
CA ILE A 21 0.36 -3.68 -11.90
C ILE A 21 -0.33 -2.46 -12.55
N ASN A 22 -0.40 -1.33 -11.84
CA ASN A 22 -0.99 -0.10 -12.39
C ASN A 22 -0.25 0.41 -13.63
N ALA A 23 1.09 0.31 -13.65
CA ALA A 23 1.89 0.65 -14.82
C ALA A 23 1.59 -0.27 -16.02
N ILE A 24 1.44 -1.58 -15.79
CA ILE A 24 1.05 -2.54 -16.85
C ILE A 24 -0.35 -2.22 -17.38
N VAL A 25 -1.30 -1.92 -16.49
CA VAL A 25 -2.68 -1.58 -16.89
C VAL A 25 -2.69 -0.31 -17.73
N ALA A 26 -1.99 0.74 -17.29
CA ALA A 26 -1.84 1.98 -18.05
C ALA A 26 -1.18 1.73 -19.43
N LEU A 27 -0.16 0.87 -19.49
CA LEU A 27 0.51 0.51 -20.75
C LEU A 27 -0.41 -0.25 -21.69
N THR A 28 -1.24 -1.14 -21.15
CA THR A 28 -2.23 -1.91 -21.92
C THR A 28 -3.29 -1.00 -22.53
N ILE A 29 -3.78 -0.01 -21.77
CA ILE A 29 -4.73 1.00 -22.25
C ILE A 29 -4.09 1.84 -23.35
N HIS A 30 -2.83 2.24 -23.18
CA HIS A 30 -2.08 2.96 -24.21
C HIS A 30 -2.02 2.18 -25.52
N ILE A 31 -1.61 0.91 -25.47
CA ILE A 31 -1.52 0.05 -26.65
C ILE A 31 -2.88 -0.15 -27.31
N SER A 32 -3.96 -0.31 -26.53
CA SER A 32 -5.29 -0.59 -27.08
C SER A 32 -5.99 0.64 -27.67
N THR A 33 -5.67 1.84 -27.18
CA THR A 33 -6.31 3.10 -27.61
C THR A 33 -5.44 3.94 -28.54
N ALA A 34 -4.17 3.56 -28.75
CA ALA A 34 -3.17 4.33 -29.50
C ALA A 34 -3.05 5.80 -29.03
N THR A 35 -3.33 6.05 -27.75
CA THR A 35 -3.14 7.35 -27.09
C THR A 35 -1.68 7.53 -26.67
N ALA A 36 -1.26 8.61 -26.01
CA ALA A 36 0.06 8.68 -25.40
C ALA A 36 0.09 7.90 -24.06
N PHE A 37 1.18 7.18 -23.76
CA PHE A 37 1.34 6.57 -22.44
C PHE A 37 1.64 7.68 -21.44
N ASP A 38 0.67 7.95 -20.58
CA ASP A 38 0.78 9.04 -19.63
C ASP A 38 0.99 8.49 -18.21
N PHE A 39 2.12 8.86 -17.59
CA PHE A 39 2.39 8.54 -16.20
C PHE A 39 1.28 9.04 -15.26
N PHE A 40 0.53 10.08 -15.64
CA PHE A 40 -0.68 10.51 -14.92
C PHE A 40 -1.76 9.43 -14.87
N THR A 41 -1.91 8.60 -15.90
CA THR A 41 -2.88 7.49 -15.90
C THR A 41 -2.54 6.48 -14.80
N ALA A 42 -1.28 6.06 -14.73
CA ALA A 42 -0.83 5.15 -13.67
C ALA A 42 -0.95 5.79 -12.28
N ALA A 43 -0.58 7.06 -12.13
CA ALA A 43 -0.75 7.79 -10.87
C ALA A 43 -2.22 7.85 -10.43
N ASN A 44 -3.14 8.12 -11.36
CA ASN A 44 -4.57 8.21 -11.12
C ASN A 44 -5.20 6.88 -10.68
N PHE A 45 -4.69 5.73 -11.15
CA PHE A 45 -5.14 4.42 -10.67
C PHE A 45 -4.64 4.10 -9.27
N MET A 46 -3.44 4.55 -8.89
CA MET A 46 -2.89 4.32 -7.56
C MET A 46 -3.61 5.12 -6.45
N ILE A 47 -4.22 6.28 -6.75
CA ILE A 47 -4.93 7.12 -5.77
C ILE A 47 -6.11 6.40 -5.10
N PRO A 48 -7.08 5.80 -5.83
CA PRO A 48 -8.18 5.08 -5.19
C PRO A 48 -7.70 3.84 -4.42
N GLU A 49 -6.69 3.12 -4.91
CA GLU A 49 -6.07 2.01 -4.18
C GLU A 49 -5.45 2.46 -2.86
N PHE A 50 -4.74 3.59 -2.87
CA PHE A 50 -4.23 4.22 -1.66
C PHE A 50 -5.36 4.50 -0.67
N GLY A 51 -6.45 5.12 -1.12
CA GLY A 51 -7.60 5.44 -0.27
C GLY A 51 -8.23 4.20 0.36
N ILE A 52 -8.45 3.14 -0.44
CA ILE A 52 -9.03 1.88 0.04
C ILE A 52 -8.12 1.22 1.07
N ILE A 53 -6.82 1.10 0.78
CA ILE A 53 -5.86 0.45 1.69
C ILE A 53 -5.70 1.27 2.98
N LEU A 54 -5.72 2.60 2.89
CA LEU A 54 -5.67 3.49 4.06
C LEU A 54 -6.87 3.28 4.98
N ILE A 55 -8.09 3.25 4.42
CA ILE A 55 -9.33 3.05 5.19
C ILE A 55 -9.33 1.66 5.84
N LEU A 56 -9.08 0.60 5.06
CA LEU A 56 -9.06 -0.77 5.57
C LEU A 56 -7.96 -0.97 6.61
N GLY A 57 -6.76 -0.44 6.36
CA GLY A 57 -5.64 -0.48 7.28
C GLY A 57 -5.95 0.21 8.61
N SER A 58 -6.59 1.38 8.54
CA SER A 58 -7.02 2.15 9.73
C SER A 58 -8.06 1.38 10.54
N CYS A 59 -9.09 0.84 9.89
CA CYS A 59 -10.13 0.03 10.55
C CYS A 59 -9.56 -1.21 11.23
N LEU A 60 -8.58 -1.88 10.61
CA LEU A 60 -7.91 -3.05 11.19
C LEU A 60 -6.97 -2.68 12.33
N MET A 61 -6.19 -1.60 12.19
CA MET A 61 -5.29 -1.12 13.22
C MET A 61 -6.05 -0.59 14.45
N GLY A 62 -7.24 -0.02 14.26
CA GLY A 62 -8.13 0.40 15.35
C GLY A 62 -8.56 -0.73 16.29
N ARG A 63 -8.37 -2.01 15.91
CA ARG A 63 -8.60 -3.18 16.78
C ARG A 63 -7.44 -3.48 17.72
N GLN A 64 -6.40 -2.64 17.75
CA GLN A 64 -5.29 -2.79 18.67
C GLN A 64 -5.79 -2.77 20.12
N PRO A 65 -5.53 -3.83 20.91
CA PRO A 65 -5.84 -3.81 22.34
C PRO A 65 -5.09 -2.68 23.03
N LEU A 66 -5.80 -1.92 23.87
CA LEU A 66 -5.23 -0.80 24.64
C LEU A 66 -4.19 -1.29 25.64
N ASP A 67 -4.49 -2.40 26.32
CA ASP A 67 -3.61 -3.00 27.31
C ASP A 67 -2.70 -4.05 26.66
N ASP A 68 -1.41 -3.99 26.97
CA ASP A 68 -0.41 -4.94 26.46
C ASP A 68 -0.71 -6.38 26.88
N GLU A 69 -1.27 -6.57 28.08
CA GLU A 69 -1.70 -7.86 28.62
C GLU A 69 -2.77 -8.55 27.76
N LYS A 70 -3.58 -7.78 27.02
CA LYS A 70 -4.66 -8.29 26.16
C LYS A 70 -4.18 -8.65 24.75
N ARG A 71 -2.88 -8.49 24.45
CA ARG A 71 -2.29 -8.83 23.13
C ARG A 71 -2.03 -10.33 22.98
N PHE A 72 -1.80 -11.02 24.09
CA PHE A 72 -1.53 -12.46 24.11
C PHE A 72 -2.58 -13.15 24.99
N ASP A 73 -2.98 -14.36 24.59
CA ASP A 73 -3.83 -15.21 25.43
C ASP A 73 -3.01 -15.88 26.54
N ALA A 74 -3.68 -16.65 27.39
CA ALA A 74 -3.05 -17.37 28.50
C ALA A 74 -1.98 -18.38 28.03
N ASP A 75 -2.06 -18.82 26.76
CA ASP A 75 -1.11 -19.73 26.13
C ASP A 75 0.06 -18.98 25.45
N GLY A 76 0.11 -17.65 25.55
CA GLY A 76 1.14 -16.80 24.94
C GLY A 76 0.95 -16.56 23.43
N ASN A 77 -0.16 -16.99 22.85
CA ASN A 77 -0.46 -16.78 21.44
C ASN A 77 -1.09 -15.40 21.22
N PRO A 78 -0.78 -14.73 20.09
CA PRO A 78 -1.36 -13.43 19.79
C PRO A 78 -2.88 -13.56 19.57
N THR A 79 -3.66 -12.71 20.24
CA THR A 79 -5.12 -12.67 20.13
C THR A 79 -5.56 -12.29 18.71
N ARG A 80 -6.79 -12.65 18.31
CA ARG A 80 -7.32 -12.31 16.98
C ARG A 80 -7.27 -10.79 16.71
N SER A 81 -7.66 -9.99 17.70
CA SER A 81 -7.62 -8.53 17.62
C SER A 81 -6.20 -8.01 17.39
N TRP A 82 -5.21 -8.56 18.10
CA TRP A 82 -3.81 -8.19 17.92
C TRP A 82 -3.26 -8.60 16.53
N ARG A 83 -3.63 -9.78 16.03
CA ARG A 83 -3.27 -10.20 14.66
C ARG A 83 -3.84 -9.26 13.60
N TYR A 84 -5.10 -8.83 13.74
CA TYR A 84 -5.71 -7.85 12.84
C TYR A 84 -5.04 -6.49 12.93
N ALA A 85 -4.66 -6.04 14.12
CA ALA A 85 -3.94 -4.79 14.29
C ALA A 85 -2.57 -4.80 13.60
N ILE A 86 -1.84 -5.92 13.68
CA ILE A 86 -0.57 -6.10 12.96
C ILE A 86 -0.79 -6.07 11.44
N LEU A 87 -1.85 -6.71 10.94
CA LEU A 87 -2.21 -6.65 9.52
C LEU A 87 -2.56 -5.22 9.09
N GLY A 88 -3.36 -4.51 9.89
CA GLY A 88 -3.71 -3.10 9.66
C GLY A 88 -2.48 -2.21 9.59
N LYS A 89 -1.52 -2.40 10.50
CA LYS A 89 -0.23 -1.71 10.46
C LYS A 89 0.55 -1.95 9.17
N LYS A 90 0.56 -3.18 8.66
CA LYS A 90 1.19 -3.49 7.35
C LYS A 90 0.50 -2.75 6.23
N MET A 91 -0.85 -2.80 6.18
CA MET A 91 -1.64 -2.10 5.17
C MET A 91 -1.41 -0.58 5.20
N LEU A 92 -1.34 0.04 6.38
CA LEU A 92 -1.06 1.46 6.50
C LEU A 92 0.33 1.84 5.99
N LEU A 93 1.35 1.02 6.25
CA LEU A 93 2.68 1.26 5.68
C LEU A 93 2.69 1.06 4.15
N THR A 94 1.98 0.05 3.66
CA THR A 94 1.79 -0.16 2.22
C THR A 94 1.10 1.03 1.56
N SER A 95 0.06 1.60 2.18
CA SER A 95 -0.63 2.77 1.60
C SER A 95 0.29 4.00 1.55
N VAL A 96 1.13 4.22 2.55
CA VAL A 96 2.14 5.30 2.52
C VAL A 96 3.13 5.11 1.38
N PHE A 97 3.64 3.90 1.15
CA PHE A 97 4.52 3.64 0.02
C PHE A 97 3.79 3.78 -1.33
N LEU A 98 2.54 3.34 -1.43
CA LEU A 98 1.73 3.49 -2.63
C LEU A 98 1.46 4.96 -2.96
N LEU A 99 1.22 5.79 -1.94
CA LEU A 99 1.13 7.24 -2.10
C LEU A 99 2.44 7.85 -2.61
N ALA A 100 3.58 7.39 -2.09
CA ALA A 100 4.89 7.84 -2.60
C ALA A 100 5.11 7.43 -4.07
N PHE A 101 4.69 6.24 -4.48
CA PHE A 101 4.71 5.83 -5.88
C PHE A 101 3.76 6.64 -6.76
N SER A 102 2.55 6.91 -6.28
CA SER A 102 1.61 7.79 -6.99
C SER A 102 2.22 9.17 -7.23
N GLY A 103 2.86 9.76 -6.19
CA GLY A 103 3.60 11.01 -6.31
C GLY A 103 4.77 10.92 -7.31
N LEU A 104 5.56 9.85 -7.27
CA LEU A 104 6.65 9.62 -8.23
C LEU A 104 6.14 9.60 -9.68
N PHE A 105 5.09 8.84 -9.96
CA PHE A 105 4.49 8.78 -11.30
C PHE A 105 3.89 10.12 -11.71
N TYR A 106 3.26 10.84 -10.80
CA TYR A 106 2.77 12.19 -11.07
C TYR A 106 3.91 13.15 -11.46
N PHE A 107 5.03 13.14 -10.72
CA PHE A 107 6.20 13.94 -11.08
C PHE A 107 6.84 13.52 -12.40
N LEU A 108 6.85 12.22 -12.71
CA LEU A 108 7.29 11.73 -14.02
C LEU A 108 6.37 12.23 -15.14
N GLY A 109 5.06 12.29 -14.93
CA GLY A 109 4.12 12.87 -15.90
C GLY A 109 4.36 14.36 -16.15
N LEU A 110 4.77 15.10 -15.12
CA LEU A 110 5.19 16.50 -15.29
C LEU A 110 6.51 16.64 -16.04
N ALA A 111 7.46 15.72 -15.83
CA ALA A 111 8.77 15.74 -16.50
C ALA A 111 8.71 15.25 -17.95
N PHE A 112 7.78 14.34 -18.26
CA PHE A 112 7.55 13.74 -19.56
C PHE A 112 6.08 13.97 -19.97
N PRO A 113 5.69 15.22 -20.27
CA PRO A 113 4.33 15.50 -20.73
C PRO A 113 4.05 14.78 -22.06
N PRO A 114 2.79 14.43 -22.33
CA PRO A 114 2.37 13.72 -23.53
C PRO A 114 2.63 14.50 -24.83
#